data_AF-A0A8J7NQV7-F1
#
_entry.id   AF-A0A8J7NQV7-F1
#
_cell.length_a   1.000
_cell.length_b   1.000
_cell.length_c   1.000
_cell.angle_alpha   90.00
_cell.angle_beta   90.00
_cell.angle_gamma   90.00
#
_symmetry.space_group_name_H-M   'P 1'
#
loop_
_entity.id
_entity.type
_entity.pdbx_description
1 polymer ?
#
loop_
_entity_poly.entity_id
_entity_poly.type
_entity_poly.pdbx_seq_one_letter_code
_entity_poly.pdbx_strand_id
1 'polypeptide(L)'
;MVRELERNPGKTHEDCPNYRVKRPIGDHSRRSISPWRYRIHVDENRFPKKLAYAECLCSGCIDPKDGTENLSMNSVPVEQTMMVLKRIDCPHRKLNERKYTYVVEYIKVPVACTCVIPKTHS
;
A
#
# COMPACT_ATOMS: atom_id res chain seq x y z
N MET A 1 -1.24 -14.13 -4.74
CA MET A 1 0.10 -14.24 -4.12
C MET A 1 0.75 -12.88 -4.23
N VAL A 2 0.97 -12.19 -3.10
CA VAL A 2 1.67 -10.91 -3.08
C VAL A 2 3.10 -11.17 -3.54
N ARG A 3 3.50 -10.64 -4.68
CA ARG A 3 4.87 -10.76 -5.18
C ARG A 3 5.72 -9.65 -4.57
N GLU A 4 6.90 -10.00 -4.07
CA GLU A 4 7.88 -9.05 -3.57
C GLU A 4 8.44 -8.29 -4.79
N LEU A 5 7.93 -7.07 -5.04
CA LEU A 5 8.42 -6.21 -6.12
C LEU A 5 9.62 -5.41 -5.58
N GLU A 6 10.76 -5.50 -6.28
CA GLU A 6 11.96 -4.76 -5.93
C GLU A 6 11.77 -3.24 -6.08
N ARG A 7 12.39 -2.48 -5.18
CA ARG A 7 12.28 -1.03 -5.06
C ARG A 7 12.92 -0.34 -6.26
N ASN A 8 12.15 0.42 -7.04
CA ASN A 8 12.70 1.45 -7.94
C ASN A 8 12.25 2.85 -7.47
N PRO A 9 13.11 3.64 -6.80
CA PRO A 9 12.74 4.90 -6.14
C PRO A 9 12.25 6.04 -7.04
N GLY A 10 12.27 5.86 -8.37
CA GLY A 10 12.09 6.96 -9.33
C GLY A 10 10.78 6.99 -10.13
N LYS A 11 9.78 6.15 -9.85
CA LYS A 11 8.55 6.07 -10.66
C LYS A 11 7.28 6.32 -9.85
N THR A 12 6.78 7.55 -9.92
CA THR A 12 5.58 7.98 -9.17
C THR A 12 4.40 8.40 -10.04
N HIS A 13 4.47 8.32 -11.37
CA HIS A 13 3.34 8.72 -12.23
C HIS A 13 3.18 7.97 -13.57
N GLU A 14 4.05 7.00 -13.89
CA GLU A 14 4.03 6.29 -15.20
C GLU A 14 3.32 4.92 -15.18
N ASP A 15 2.73 4.52 -14.06
CA ASP A 15 2.23 3.13 -13.90
C ASP A 15 0.70 2.98 -14.03
N CYS A 16 -0.05 4.06 -14.31
CA CYS A 16 -1.49 3.94 -14.49
C CYS A 16 -1.79 3.14 -15.79
N PRO A 17 -2.42 1.96 -15.70
CA PRO A 17 -2.61 1.11 -16.86
C PRO A 17 -3.69 1.66 -17.78
N ASN A 18 -3.43 1.62 -19.09
CA ASN A 18 -4.44 1.89 -20.10
C ASN A 18 -5.15 0.59 -20.52
N TYR A 19 -6.39 0.43 -20.05
CA TYR A 19 -7.19 -0.77 -20.33
C TYR A 19 -7.88 -0.77 -21.70
N ARG A 20 -7.78 0.30 -22.51
CA ARG A 20 -8.15 0.22 -23.95
C ARG A 20 -7.31 -0.81 -24.67
N VAL A 21 -6.02 -0.81 -24.35
CA VAL A 21 -5.02 -1.61 -25.06
C VAL A 21 -4.83 -2.97 -24.39
N LYS A 22 -5.03 -3.05 -23.07
CA LYS A 22 -4.78 -4.25 -22.27
C LYS A 22 -5.99 -4.60 -21.42
N ARG A 23 -6.62 -5.75 -21.68
CA ARG A 23 -7.68 -6.24 -20.79
C ARG A 23 -7.12 -6.50 -19.39
N PRO A 24 -7.78 -6.02 -18.32
CA PRO A 24 -7.32 -6.27 -16.97
C PRO A 24 -7.58 -7.73 -16.59
N ILE A 25 -6.49 -8.50 -16.49
CA ILE A 25 -6.51 -9.91 -16.08
C ILE A 25 -5.80 -10.05 -14.73
N GLY A 26 -6.45 -10.75 -13.79
CA GLY A 26 -5.91 -11.05 -12.47
C GLY A 26 -6.91 -10.81 -11.34
N ASP A 27 -6.36 -10.58 -10.14
CA ASP A 27 -7.14 -10.30 -8.94
C ASP A 27 -7.74 -8.87 -8.96
N HIS A 28 -8.41 -8.50 -7.86
CA HIS A 28 -9.07 -7.21 -7.74
C HIS A 28 -8.10 -6.02 -7.87
N SER A 29 -6.83 -6.15 -7.46
CA SER A 29 -5.86 -5.05 -7.53
C SER A 29 -5.60 -4.59 -8.97
N ARG A 30 -5.71 -5.52 -9.93
CA ARG A 30 -5.50 -5.30 -11.37
C ARG A 30 -6.77 -5.01 -12.16
N ARG A 31 -7.96 -5.25 -11.57
CA ARG A 31 -9.27 -5.06 -12.22
C ARG A 31 -10.07 -3.90 -11.63
N SER A 32 -9.57 -3.29 -10.57
CA SER A 32 -10.15 -2.08 -10.00
C SER A 32 -10.01 -0.89 -10.95
N ILE A 33 -10.98 0.02 -10.91
CA ILE A 33 -10.88 1.33 -11.55
C ILE A 33 -9.88 2.27 -10.83
N SER A 34 -9.47 1.90 -9.62
CA SER A 34 -8.38 2.53 -8.87
C SER A 34 -7.34 1.45 -8.59
N PRO A 35 -6.60 0.99 -9.61
CA PRO A 35 -5.74 -0.17 -9.48
C PRO A 35 -4.56 0.11 -8.53
N TRP A 36 -4.09 -0.94 -7.88
CA TRP A 36 -2.94 -0.86 -6.96
C TRP A 36 -1.96 -2.00 -7.19
N ARG A 37 -0.74 -1.80 -6.73
CA ARG A 37 0.23 -2.88 -6.50
C ARG A 37 0.44 -3.05 -5.01
N TYR A 38 0.87 -4.23 -4.59
CA TYR A 38 1.36 -4.43 -3.24
C TYR A 38 2.87 -4.27 -3.19
N ARG A 39 3.34 -3.42 -2.28
CA ARG A 39 4.73 -3.36 -1.86
C ARG A 39 4.88 -4.02 -0.49
N ILE A 40 5.86 -4.89 -0.33
CA ILE A 40 6.17 -5.48 0.97
C ILE A 40 6.92 -4.45 1.82
N HIS A 41 6.30 -4.03 2.92
CA HIS A 41 6.93 -3.24 3.96
C HIS A 41 7.54 -4.16 5.00
N VAL A 42 8.87 -4.10 5.14
CA VAL A 42 9.63 -4.89 6.12
C VAL A 42 10.03 -3.99 7.28
N ASP A 43 9.76 -4.44 8.50
CA ASP A 43 10.25 -3.83 9.74
C ASP A 43 10.81 -4.94 10.65
N GLU A 44 12.14 -4.94 10.83
CA GLU A 44 12.88 -5.92 11.64
C GLU A 44 12.50 -5.89 13.12
N ASN A 45 11.92 -4.78 13.58
CA ASN A 45 11.54 -4.58 14.97
C ASN A 45 10.03 -4.74 15.17
N ARG A 46 9.31 -5.37 14.25
CA ARG A 46 7.86 -5.54 14.32
C ARG A 46 7.43 -6.99 14.06
N PHE A 47 6.36 -7.43 14.70
CA PHE A 47 5.61 -8.63 14.36
C PHE A 47 4.17 -8.26 13.95
N PRO A 48 3.69 -8.70 12.76
CA PRO A 48 4.45 -9.37 11.71
C PRO A 48 5.49 -8.44 11.06
N LYS A 49 6.65 -9.01 10.73
CA LYS A 49 7.80 -8.29 10.13
C LYS A 49 7.47 -7.75 8.74
N LYS A 50 6.80 -8.56 7.92
CA LYS A 50 6.40 -8.21 6.56
C LYS A 50 4.92 -7.87 6.54
N LEU A 51 4.56 -6.71 6.00
CA LEU A 51 3.19 -6.31 5.70
C LEU A 51 3.08 -5.88 4.25
N ALA A 52 1.99 -6.26 3.57
CA ALA A 52 1.72 -5.82 2.20
C ALA A 52 1.00 -4.47 2.24
N TYR A 53 1.62 -3.44 1.66
CA TYR A 53 1.08 -2.09 1.55
C TYR A 53 0.57 -1.88 0.12
N ALA A 54 -0.69 -1.53 -0.03
CA ALA A 54 -1.26 -1.14 -1.31
C ALA A 54 -0.73 0.25 -1.73
N GLU A 55 -0.26 0.35 -2.96
CA GLU A 55 0.14 1.60 -3.62
C GLU A 55 -0.71 1.81 -4.86
N CYS A 56 -1.46 2.91 -4.90
CA CYS A 56 -2.30 3.23 -6.05
C CYS A 56 -1.40 3.50 -7.27
N LEU A 57 -1.78 2.94 -8.41
CA LEU A 57 -1.03 3.09 -9.67
C LEU A 57 -1.43 4.35 -10.44
N CYS A 58 -2.63 4.85 -10.20
CA CYS A 58 -3.20 6.04 -10.84
C CYS A 58 -3.36 7.15 -9.83
N SER A 59 -3.33 8.39 -10.31
CA SER A 59 -3.71 9.60 -9.56
C SER A 59 -5.23 9.79 -9.62
N GLY A 60 -5.80 9.64 -10.81
CA GLY A 60 -7.23 9.57 -11.07
C GLY A 60 -7.78 8.16 -11.02
N CYS A 61 -8.93 7.94 -11.64
CA CYS A 61 -9.55 6.62 -11.74
C CYS A 61 -9.78 6.23 -13.20
N ILE A 62 -9.71 4.95 -13.51
CA ILE A 62 -9.95 4.45 -14.86
C ILE A 62 -11.45 4.50 -15.17
N ASP A 63 -11.81 5.17 -16.26
CA ASP A 63 -13.20 5.18 -16.73
C ASP A 63 -13.55 3.80 -17.31
N PRO A 64 -14.57 3.09 -16.82
CA PRO A 64 -14.97 1.79 -17.36
C PRO A 64 -15.40 1.81 -18.83
N LYS A 65 -15.87 2.96 -19.34
CA LYS A 65 -16.35 3.10 -20.72
C LYS A 65 -15.20 3.06 -21.70
N ASP A 66 -14.11 3.70 -21.33
CA ASP A 66 -13.03 3.98 -22.24
C ASP A 66 -11.68 3.44 -21.78
N GLY A 67 -11.56 2.87 -20.59
CA GLY A 67 -10.34 2.23 -20.10
C GLY A 67 -9.15 3.16 -19.88
N THR A 68 -9.33 4.48 -19.86
CA THR A 68 -8.27 5.47 -19.62
C THR A 68 -8.44 6.19 -18.28
N GLU A 69 -7.35 6.78 -17.78
CA GLU A 69 -7.38 7.53 -16.52
C GLU A 69 -8.20 8.81 -16.67
N ASN A 70 -9.19 8.98 -15.81
CA ASN A 70 -10.00 10.16 -15.64
C ASN A 70 -9.57 10.89 -14.36
N LEU A 71 -9.03 12.10 -14.54
CA LEU A 71 -8.50 12.96 -13.47
C LEU A 71 -9.58 13.78 -12.74
N SER A 72 -10.86 13.64 -13.10
CA SER A 72 -11.97 14.26 -12.36
C SER A 72 -12.32 13.55 -11.05
N MET A 73 -11.67 12.42 -10.78
CA MET A 73 -11.77 11.62 -9.56
C MET A 73 -10.36 11.34 -9.04
N ASN A 74 -10.23 10.87 -7.81
CA ASN A 74 -8.94 10.51 -7.22
C ASN A 74 -8.90 9.04 -6.81
N SER A 75 -7.82 8.35 -7.16
CA SER A 75 -7.46 7.09 -6.51
C SER A 75 -6.80 7.38 -5.17
N VAL A 76 -7.37 6.86 -4.09
CA VAL A 76 -6.85 7.05 -2.73
C VAL A 76 -6.69 5.70 -2.02
N PRO A 77 -5.68 5.54 -1.15
CA PRO A 77 -5.52 4.32 -0.38
C PRO A 77 -6.65 4.16 0.64
N VAL A 78 -7.11 2.92 0.81
CA VAL A 78 -7.99 2.52 1.91
C VAL A 78 -7.10 2.01 3.04
N GLU A 79 -7.06 2.74 4.15
CA GLU A 79 -6.25 2.41 5.32
C GLU A 79 -7.04 1.56 6.32
N GLN A 80 -6.41 0.51 6.85
CA GLN A 80 -6.92 -0.25 7.98
C GLN A 80 -5.98 -0.12 9.18
N THR A 81 -6.56 0.14 10.36
CA THR A 81 -5.85 0.09 11.63
C THR A 81 -5.57 -1.36 12.01
N MET A 82 -4.29 -1.72 12.12
CA MET A 82 -3.84 -3.07 12.48
C MET A 82 -3.00 -3.04 13.75
N MET A 83 -3.24 -4.03 14.62
CA MET A 83 -2.40 -4.28 15.79
C MET A 83 -1.10 -4.95 15.36
N VAL A 84 0.03 -4.46 15.85
CA VAL A 84 1.36 -5.03 15.65
C VAL A 84 2.10 -5.09 16.99
N LEU A 85 3.08 -5.98 17.09
CA LEU A 85 3.97 -6.02 18.25
C LEU A 85 5.30 -5.38 17.87
N LYS A 86 5.70 -4.31 18.56
CA LYS A 86 6.99 -3.65 18.37
C LYS A 86 7.99 -4.17 19.37
N ARG A 87 9.12 -4.66 18.88
CA ARG A 87 10.28 -5.07 19.65
C ARG A 87 10.97 -3.80 20.15
N ILE A 88 11.06 -3.65 21.46
CA ILE A 88 11.76 -2.55 22.11
C ILE A 88 12.89 -3.07 22.99
N ASP A 89 13.85 -2.17 23.24
CA ASP A 89 15.00 -2.53 24.03
C ASP A 89 14.74 -2.52 25.55
N CYS A 90 15.12 -3.58 26.27
CA CYS A 90 15.01 -3.63 27.72
C CYS A 90 16.01 -2.62 28.35
N PRO A 91 15.56 -1.74 29.27
CA PRO A 91 16.41 -0.67 29.83
C PRO A 91 17.60 -1.16 30.68
N HIS A 92 17.51 -2.35 31.29
CA HIS A 92 18.49 -2.85 32.27
C HIS A 92 19.28 -4.07 31.77
N ARG A 93 19.91 -3.96 30.60
CA ARG A 93 20.70 -5.06 30.03
C ARG A 93 22.16 -4.96 30.43
N LYS A 94 22.76 -6.12 30.73
CA LYS A 94 24.23 -6.25 30.77
C LYS A 94 24.78 -6.12 29.34
N LEU A 95 26.01 -5.61 29.20
CA LEU A 95 26.66 -5.23 27.93
C LEU A 95 26.67 -6.34 26.85
N ASN A 96 26.44 -7.61 27.23
CA ASN A 96 26.48 -8.78 26.35
C ASN A 96 25.15 -9.57 26.24
N GLU A 97 24.03 -9.04 26.75
CA GLU A 97 22.71 -9.72 26.69
C GLU A 97 21.72 -8.99 25.77
N ARG A 98 21.45 -9.58 24.59
CA ARG A 98 20.34 -9.15 23.71
C ARG A 98 19.00 -9.73 24.17
N LYS A 99 18.47 -9.22 25.29
CA LYS A 99 17.04 -9.45 25.65
C LYS A 99 16.16 -8.54 24.79
N TYR A 100 14.84 -8.64 24.78
CA TYR A 100 13.92 -7.63 24.23
C TYR A 100 12.52 -7.89 24.77
N THR A 101 11.67 -6.88 24.74
CA THR A 101 10.24 -7.04 25.04
C THR A 101 9.40 -6.52 23.87
N TYR A 102 8.15 -6.94 23.83
CA TYR A 102 7.18 -6.49 22.85
C TYR A 102 6.17 -5.55 23.50
N VAL A 103 5.86 -4.47 22.80
CA VAL A 103 4.74 -3.59 23.12
C VAL A 103 3.73 -3.60 21.97
N VAL A 104 2.46 -3.45 22.31
CA VAL A 104 1.39 -3.33 21.32
C VAL A 104 1.42 -1.94 20.71
N GLU A 105 1.40 -1.86 19.38
CA GLU A 105 1.24 -0.63 18.62
C GLU A 105 0.11 -0.82 17.60
N TYR A 106 -0.61 0.25 17.27
CA TYR A 106 -1.62 0.25 16.22
C TYR A 106 -1.16 1.13 15.08
N ILE A 107 -1.02 0.55 13.89
CA ILE A 107 -0.53 1.25 12.70
C ILE A 107 -1.61 1.28 11.62
N LYS A 108 -1.55 2.29 10.75
CA LYS A 108 -2.37 2.33 9.54
C LYS A 108 -1.67 1.62 8.40
N VAL A 109 -2.36 0.66 7.80
CA VAL A 109 -1.86 -0.13 6.68
C VAL A 109 -2.77 0.09 5.48
N PRO A 110 -2.28 0.60 4.34
CA PRO A 110 -3.07 0.68 3.13
C PRO A 110 -3.31 -0.74 2.59
N VAL A 111 -4.56 -1.18 2.55
CA VAL A 111 -4.93 -2.55 2.14
C VAL A 111 -5.43 -2.62 0.70
N ALA A 112 -5.90 -1.50 0.15
CA ALA A 112 -6.39 -1.38 -1.21
C ALA A 112 -6.34 0.10 -1.65
N CYS A 113 -6.76 0.35 -2.89
CA CYS A 113 -7.14 1.69 -3.34
C CYS A 113 -8.62 1.73 -3.70
N THR A 114 -9.23 2.91 -3.55
CA THR A 114 -10.59 3.19 -3.95
C THR A 114 -10.64 4.48 -4.76
N CYS A 115 -11.74 4.67 -5.49
CA CYS A 115 -11.99 5.87 -6.27
C CYS A 115 -12.94 6.79 -5.51
N VAL A 116 -12.59 8.08 -5.40
CA VAL A 116 -13.40 9.07 -4.68
C VAL A 116 -13.62 10.33 -5.51
N ILE A 117 -14.73 11.02 -5.24
CA ILE A 117 -14.98 12.36 -5.75
C ILE A 117 -13.98 13.33 -5.09
N PRO A 118 -13.29 14.21 -5.83
CA PRO A 118 -12.33 15.15 -5.25
C PRO A 118 -13.03 16.11 -4.29
N LYS A 119 -12.31 16.55 -3.26
CA LYS A 119 -12.79 17.64 -2.41
C LYS A 119 -12.81 18.91 -3.25
N THR A 120 -13.96 19.55 -3.39
CA THR A 120 -14.03 20.90 -3.92
C THR A 120 -13.31 21.83 -2.94
N HIS A 121 -12.32 22.58 -3.41
CA HIS A 121 -11.88 23.76 -2.66
C HIS A 121 -13.08 24.70 -2.57
N SER A 122 -13.61 24.86 -1.36
CA SER A 122 -14.59 25.91 -1.04
C SER A 122 -13.86 27.09 -0.43
#